data_AF-A0A428A1I4-F1
#
_entry.id   AF-A0A428A1I4-F1
#
_cell.length_a   1.000
_cell.length_b   1.000
_cell.length_c   1.000
_cell.angle_alpha   90.00
_cell.angle_beta   90.00
_cell.angle_gamma   90.00
#
_symmetry.space_group_name_H-M   'P 1'
#
loop_
_entity.id
_entity.type
_entity.pdbx_description
1 polymer ?
#
loop_
_entity_poly.entity_id
_entity_poly.type
_entity_poly.pdbx_seq_one_letter_code
_entity_poly.pdbx_strand_id
1 'polypeptide(L)'
;MEEKLFNKKFVWSILGGIAAVALVVYLIIINSTGGVTNLGNSLDGTYYVYHRNSNTVIEDNILKVDGKTALFKDAYWVKNGDENEGDMWRVDTEKQVIEVQETNLHEYPYVLKDGVLTFNNDSYVKEGSEIYKKAKKMSEWDYEND
;
A
#
# COMPACT_ATOMS: atom_id res chain seq x y z
N MET A 1 9.90 61.93 8.97
CA MET A 1 9.88 60.51 8.60
C MET A 1 8.72 60.35 7.63
N GLU A 2 8.98 60.27 6.33
CA GLU A 2 7.90 60.16 5.34
C GLU A 2 7.28 58.77 5.41
N GLU A 3 6.03 58.68 5.84
CA GLU A 3 5.24 57.47 5.69
C GLU A 3 4.99 57.23 4.20
N LYS A 4 5.66 56.23 3.63
CA LYS A 4 5.36 55.75 2.28
C LYS A 4 3.96 55.11 2.30
N LEU A 5 2.95 55.90 1.99
CA LEU A 5 1.57 55.45 1.73
C LEU A 5 1.58 54.59 0.47
N PHE A 6 1.73 53.28 0.65
CA PHE A 6 1.65 52.33 -0.46
C PHE A 6 0.26 52.38 -1.08
N ASN A 7 0.20 52.64 -2.39
CA ASN A 7 -1.05 52.70 -3.15
C ASN A 7 -1.80 51.38 -2.98
N LYS A 8 -3.08 51.44 -2.58
CA LYS A 8 -3.95 50.27 -2.38
C LYS A 8 -3.88 49.33 -3.59
N LYS A 9 -3.89 49.84 -4.82
CA LYS A 9 -3.76 49.03 -6.05
C LYS A 9 -2.42 48.30 -6.14
N PHE A 10 -1.33 48.93 -5.70
CA PHE A 10 0.00 48.33 -5.65
C PHE A 10 0.07 47.20 -4.62
N VAL A 11 -0.57 47.38 -3.46
CA VAL A 11 -0.68 46.33 -2.42
C VAL A 11 -1.52 45.13 -2.92
N TRP A 12 -2.64 45.39 -3.60
CA TRP A 12 -3.47 44.33 -4.19
C TRP A 12 -2.73 43.57 -5.31
N SER A 13 -1.92 44.24 -6.13
CA SER A 13 -1.11 43.58 -7.15
C SER A 13 -0.03 42.68 -6.55
N ILE A 14 0.60 43.08 -5.44
CA ILE A 14 1.58 42.24 -4.73
C ILE A 14 0.90 41.01 -4.12
N LEU A 15 -0.24 41.20 -3.45
CA LEU A 15 -1.02 40.08 -2.88
C LEU A 15 -1.48 39.09 -3.95
N GLY A 16 -1.97 39.59 -5.09
CA GLY A 16 -2.35 38.76 -6.24
C GLY A 16 -1.18 37.98 -6.82
N GLY A 17 -0.01 38.61 -6.92
CA GLY A 17 1.23 37.95 -7.36
C GLY A 17 1.67 36.83 -6.42
N ILE A 18 1.64 37.07 -5.11
CA ILE A 18 1.97 36.05 -4.10
C ILE A 18 1.00 34.86 -4.17
N ALA A 19 -0.31 35.12 -4.30
CA ALA A 19 -1.32 34.07 -4.41
C ALA A 19 -1.13 33.20 -5.67
N ALA A 20 -0.79 33.82 -6.81
CA ALA A 20 -0.52 33.11 -8.05
C ALA A 20 0.73 32.22 -7.94
N VAL A 21 1.81 32.72 -7.32
CA VAL A 21 3.03 31.93 -7.08
C VAL A 21 2.76 30.76 -6.13
N ALA A 22 2.00 30.97 -5.06
CA ALA A 22 1.62 29.89 -4.14
C ALA A 22 0.79 28.80 -4.83
N LEU A 23 -0.12 29.17 -5.73
CA LEU A 23 -0.90 28.23 -6.53
C LEU A 23 -0.01 27.42 -7.49
N VAL A 24 0.94 28.08 -8.16
CA VAL A 24 1.89 27.41 -9.05
C VAL A 24 2.78 26.45 -8.26
N VAL A 25 3.27 26.84 -7.08
CA VAL A 25 4.04 25.94 -6.20
C VAL A 25 3.19 24.76 -5.73
N TYR A 26 1.93 24.98 -5.33
CA TYR A 26 1.01 23.90 -4.95
C TYR A 26 0.76 22.91 -6.10
N LEU A 27 0.55 23.42 -7.33
CA LEU A 27 0.36 22.59 -8.52
C LEU A 27 1.66 21.88 -8.95
N ILE A 28 2.83 22.50 -8.79
CA ILE A 28 4.12 21.85 -9.02
C ILE A 28 4.35 20.78 -7.97
N ILE A 29 4.06 21.02 -6.68
CA ILE A 29 4.13 19.99 -5.65
C ILE A 29 3.25 18.81 -6.09
N ILE A 30 1.97 19.00 -6.36
CA ILE A 30 1.05 17.92 -6.79
C ILE A 30 1.52 17.18 -8.06
N ASN A 31 2.00 17.89 -9.09
CA ASN A 31 2.39 17.26 -10.37
C ASN A 31 3.82 16.69 -10.37
N SER A 32 4.73 17.27 -9.58
CA SER A 32 6.08 16.74 -9.34
C SER A 32 6.04 15.58 -8.33
N THR A 33 5.04 15.55 -7.45
CA THR A 33 4.60 14.39 -6.68
C THR A 33 3.59 13.56 -7.47
N GLY A 34 3.99 13.12 -8.67
CA GLY A 34 3.48 11.84 -9.21
C GLY A 34 3.76 10.65 -8.26
N GLY A 35 4.42 10.88 -7.12
CA GLY A 35 4.44 10.01 -5.96
C GLY A 35 3.57 10.59 -4.84
N VAL A 36 2.44 9.93 -4.60
CA VAL A 36 1.91 9.59 -3.28
C VAL A 36 2.19 10.64 -2.19
N THR A 37 1.23 11.52 -1.94
CA THR A 37 1.11 12.12 -0.60
C THR A 37 1.12 10.97 0.42
N ASN A 38 2.11 10.97 1.32
CA ASN A 38 2.26 10.07 2.48
C ASN A 38 1.07 10.19 3.46
N LEU A 39 -0.13 9.89 2.98
CA LEU A 39 -1.37 9.75 3.71
C LEU A 39 -1.81 8.30 3.50
N GLY A 40 -1.18 7.39 4.26
CA GLY A 40 -1.65 6.00 4.39
C GLY A 40 -0.79 4.90 3.75
N ASN A 41 0.55 5.01 3.71
CA ASN A 41 1.46 3.91 3.33
C ASN A 41 1.51 2.78 4.39
N SER A 42 0.45 2.61 5.18
CA SER A 42 0.40 1.45 6.05
C SER A 42 0.05 0.24 5.19
N LEU A 43 0.89 -0.79 5.26
CA LEU A 43 0.55 -2.10 4.72
C LEU A 43 -0.56 -2.78 5.53
N ASP A 44 -1.00 -2.22 6.66
CA ASP A 44 -2.01 -2.82 7.53
C ASP A 44 -3.25 -3.32 6.79
N GLY A 45 -3.66 -4.52 7.15
CA GLY A 45 -4.89 -5.14 6.67
C GLY A 45 -4.73 -6.62 6.38
N THR A 46 -5.85 -7.21 5.97
CA THR A 46 -5.92 -8.60 5.51
C THR A 46 -5.73 -8.63 4.00
N TYR A 47 -4.87 -9.51 3.53
CA TYR A 47 -4.64 -9.80 2.13
C TYR A 47 -4.83 -11.29 1.89
N TYR A 48 -5.18 -11.64 0.65
CA TYR A 48 -5.35 -13.00 0.21
C TYR A 48 -4.45 -13.28 -0.98
N VAL A 49 -3.94 -14.51 -1.10
CA VAL A 49 -3.16 -14.92 -2.28
C VAL A 49 -3.99 -14.67 -3.54
N TYR A 50 -3.34 -14.07 -4.54
CA TYR A 50 -3.98 -13.56 -5.74
C TYR A 50 -3.23 -13.99 -7.00
N HIS A 51 -3.86 -14.85 -7.79
CA HIS A 51 -3.37 -15.26 -9.10
C HIS A 51 -3.84 -14.27 -10.18
N ARG A 52 -2.94 -13.34 -10.52
CA ARG A 52 -3.21 -12.25 -11.49
C ARG A 52 -3.70 -12.72 -12.86
N ASN A 53 -3.15 -13.82 -13.37
CA ASN A 53 -3.44 -14.31 -14.73
C ASN A 53 -4.87 -14.84 -14.86
N SER A 54 -5.39 -15.48 -13.82
CA SER A 54 -6.75 -16.02 -13.75
C SER A 54 -7.73 -15.08 -13.07
N ASN A 55 -7.25 -13.96 -12.51
CA ASN A 55 -8.03 -13.04 -11.67
C ASN A 55 -8.75 -13.81 -10.54
N THR A 56 -7.99 -14.67 -9.85
CA THR A 56 -8.49 -15.57 -8.81
C THR A 56 -7.86 -15.24 -7.47
N VAL A 57 -8.69 -15.20 -6.42
CA VAL A 57 -8.30 -15.07 -5.03
C VAL A 57 -8.48 -16.41 -4.33
N ILE A 58 -7.46 -16.82 -3.59
CA ILE A 58 -7.46 -18.00 -2.73
C ILE A 58 -7.81 -17.54 -1.32
N GLU A 59 -9.06 -17.75 -0.90
CA GLU A 59 -9.61 -17.12 0.33
C GLU A 59 -9.12 -17.75 1.63
N ASP A 60 -8.60 -18.97 1.57
CA ASP A 60 -8.01 -19.69 2.70
C ASP A 60 -6.49 -19.56 2.77
N ASN A 61 -5.88 -18.70 1.95
CA ASN A 61 -4.47 -18.31 2.04
C ASN A 61 -4.38 -16.82 2.41
N ILE A 62 -4.14 -16.55 3.70
CA ILE A 62 -4.32 -15.24 4.32
C ILE A 62 -2.97 -14.65 4.74
N LEU A 63 -2.74 -13.39 4.39
CA LEU A 63 -1.64 -12.58 4.87
C LEU A 63 -2.19 -11.41 5.68
N LYS A 64 -2.00 -11.41 6.99
CA LYS A 64 -2.41 -10.31 7.88
C LYS A 64 -1.21 -9.44 8.21
N VAL A 65 -1.25 -8.17 7.82
CA VAL A 65 -0.21 -7.19 8.16
C VAL A 65 -0.71 -6.27 9.27
N ASP A 66 0.11 -6.13 10.31
CA ASP A 66 -0.10 -5.22 11.44
C ASP A 66 1.22 -4.53 11.79
N GLY A 67 1.34 -3.26 11.40
CA GLY A 67 2.50 -2.41 11.56
C GLY A 67 3.76 -3.01 10.96
N LYS A 68 4.60 -3.59 11.82
CA LYS A 68 5.93 -4.11 11.47
C LYS A 68 5.96 -5.64 11.31
N THR A 69 4.81 -6.29 11.38
CA THR A 69 4.69 -7.74 11.29
C THR A 69 3.71 -8.14 10.21
N ALA A 70 3.98 -9.26 9.54
CA ALA A 70 3.05 -9.90 8.62
C ALA A 70 2.95 -11.39 8.98
N LEU A 71 1.74 -11.86 9.27
CA LEU A 71 1.46 -13.27 9.55
C LEU A 71 0.81 -13.89 8.32
N PHE A 72 1.49 -14.86 7.72
CA PHE A 72 0.96 -15.67 6.65
C PHE A 72 0.39 -16.99 7.17
N LYS A 73 -0.80 -17.35 6.68
CA LYS A 73 -1.49 -18.59 6.99
C LYS A 73 -1.93 -19.24 5.68
N ASP A 74 -1.42 -20.43 5.40
CA ASP A 74 -1.93 -21.30 4.33
C ASP A 74 -3.29 -21.92 4.71
N ALA A 75 -3.91 -22.68 3.80
CA ALA A 75 -5.22 -23.28 4.04
C ALA A 75 -5.22 -24.26 5.23
N TYR A 76 -4.09 -24.91 5.52
CA TYR A 76 -3.98 -25.81 6.68
C TYR A 76 -4.06 -25.02 7.99
N TRP A 77 -3.29 -23.94 8.12
CA TRP A 77 -3.27 -23.09 9.31
C TRP A 77 -4.56 -22.30 9.50
N VAL A 78 -5.23 -21.90 8.41
CA VAL A 78 -6.57 -21.28 8.49
C VAL A 78 -7.60 -22.26 9.06
N LYS A 79 -7.51 -23.55 8.69
CA LYS A 79 -8.48 -24.56 9.11
C LYS A 79 -8.22 -25.14 10.51
N ASN A 80 -6.96 -25.37 10.85
CA ASN A 80 -6.59 -26.15 12.03
C ASN A 80 -5.79 -25.36 13.07
N GLY A 81 -5.24 -24.21 12.69
CA GLY A 81 -4.36 -23.42 13.54
C GLY A 81 -5.09 -22.33 14.31
N ASP A 82 -4.50 -21.96 15.45
CA ASP A 82 -4.96 -20.83 16.25
C ASP A 82 -4.70 -19.48 15.53
N GLU A 83 -5.26 -18.38 16.06
CA GLU A 83 -5.18 -17.05 15.42
C GLU A 83 -3.74 -16.60 15.11
N ASN A 84 -2.77 -17.00 15.93
CA ASN A 84 -1.37 -16.58 15.84
C ASN A 84 -0.44 -17.63 15.23
N GLU A 85 -0.97 -18.75 14.75
CA GLU A 85 -0.19 -19.81 14.11
C GLU A 85 -0.09 -19.58 12.60
N GLY A 86 1.11 -19.82 12.05
CA GLY A 86 1.49 -19.53 10.67
C GLY A 86 2.92 -19.02 10.59
N ASP A 87 3.30 -18.48 9.43
CA ASP A 87 4.63 -17.92 9.21
C ASP A 87 4.65 -16.43 9.54
N MET A 88 5.42 -16.07 10.56
CA MET A 88 5.59 -14.69 11.00
C MET A 88 6.78 -14.04 10.29
N TRP A 89 6.55 -12.93 9.62
CA TRP A 89 7.55 -12.15 8.88
C TRP A 89 7.65 -10.72 9.44
N ARG A 90 8.77 -10.05 9.16
CA ARG A 90 8.96 -8.63 9.51
C ARG A 90 8.69 -7.74 8.31
N VAL A 91 8.02 -6.62 8.55
CA VAL A 91 7.80 -5.57 7.55
C VAL A 91 8.71 -4.38 7.89
N ASP A 92 9.59 -4.02 6.96
CA ASP A 92 10.40 -2.81 7.03
C ASP A 92 9.90 -1.81 5.97
N THR A 93 9.06 -0.87 6.42
CA THR A 93 8.49 0.17 5.56
C THR A 93 9.50 1.25 5.18
N GLU A 94 10.61 1.39 5.91
CA GLU A 94 11.66 2.37 5.60
C GLU A 94 12.52 1.87 4.43
N LYS A 95 12.87 0.59 4.43
CA LYS A 95 13.57 -0.08 3.32
C LYS A 95 12.65 -0.55 2.20
N GLN A 96 11.35 -0.59 2.44
CA GLN A 96 10.34 -1.15 1.53
C GLN A 96 10.57 -2.64 1.22
N VAL A 97 10.87 -3.43 2.26
CA VAL A 97 11.09 -4.88 2.17
C VAL A 97 10.24 -5.66 3.18
N ILE A 98 9.93 -6.91 2.86
CA ILE A 98 9.43 -7.92 3.80
C ILE A 98 10.58 -8.88 4.07
N GLU A 99 10.87 -9.11 5.34
CA GLU A 99 11.95 -9.99 5.78
C GLU A 99 11.37 -11.33 6.24
N VAL A 100 11.77 -12.38 5.56
CA VAL A 100 11.31 -13.75 5.79
C VAL A 100 12.46 -14.55 6.38
N GLN A 101 12.21 -15.16 7.54
CA GLN A 101 13.18 -16.00 8.22
C GLN A 101 13.01 -17.45 7.77
N GLU A 102 13.77 -17.86 6.76
CA GLU A 102 13.89 -19.25 6.33
C GLU A 102 15.17 -19.85 6.96
N THR A 103 16.00 -20.55 6.18
CA THR A 103 17.35 -20.98 6.60
C THR A 103 18.26 -19.78 6.91
N ASN A 104 18.10 -18.69 6.15
CA ASN A 104 18.72 -17.39 6.37
C ASN A 104 17.64 -16.30 6.29
N LEU A 105 17.95 -15.11 6.83
CA LEU A 105 17.10 -13.92 6.65
C LEU A 105 17.16 -13.49 5.18
N HIS A 106 16.01 -13.46 4.51
CA HIS A 106 15.88 -12.96 3.15
C HIS A 106 15.03 -11.68 3.16
N GLU A 107 15.56 -10.62 2.54
CA GLU A 107 14.82 -9.36 2.33
C GLU A 107 14.20 -9.38 0.93
N TYR A 108 12.87 -9.36 0.85
CA TYR A 108 12.13 -9.28 -0.40
C TYR A 108 11.57 -7.86 -0.59
N PRO A 109 12.02 -7.11 -1.61
CA PRO A 109 11.40 -5.84 -1.96
C PRO A 109 9.91 -6.03 -2.28
N TYR A 110 9.08 -5.13 -1.79
CA TYR A 110 7.64 -5.17 -2.07
C TYR A 110 7.16 -3.97 -2.88
N VAL A 111 6.04 -4.17 -3.57
CA VAL A 111 5.27 -3.12 -4.26
C VAL A 111 3.81 -3.23 -3.84
N LEU A 112 3.21 -2.13 -3.39
CA LEU A 112 1.77 -2.01 -3.18
C LEU A 112 1.17 -1.11 -4.27
N LYS A 113 0.29 -1.66 -5.10
CA LYS A 113 -0.40 -0.90 -6.15
C LYS A 113 -1.85 -1.36 -6.30
N ASP A 114 -2.78 -0.40 -6.28
CA ASP A 114 -4.23 -0.66 -6.46
C ASP A 114 -4.80 -1.73 -5.51
N GLY A 115 -4.24 -1.82 -4.30
CA GLY A 115 -4.62 -2.82 -3.30
C GLY A 115 -3.98 -4.20 -3.50
N VAL A 116 -3.03 -4.35 -4.43
CA VAL A 116 -2.25 -5.59 -4.62
C VAL A 116 -0.84 -5.38 -4.10
N LEU A 117 -0.47 -6.14 -3.08
CA LEU A 117 0.88 -6.28 -2.55
C LEU A 117 1.62 -7.37 -3.34
N THR A 118 2.86 -7.10 -3.76
CA THR A 118 3.70 -8.05 -4.49
C THR A 118 5.08 -8.07 -3.90
N PHE A 119 5.59 -9.25 -3.58
CA PHE A 119 6.96 -9.52 -3.13
C PHE A 119 7.24 -11.00 -3.37
N ASN A 120 8.52 -11.40 -3.47
CA ASN A 120 8.93 -12.78 -3.74
C ASN A 120 8.23 -13.45 -4.95
N ASN A 121 7.90 -12.69 -5.99
CA ASN A 121 7.10 -13.12 -7.15
C ASN A 121 5.63 -13.51 -6.87
N ASP A 122 5.19 -13.43 -5.63
CA ASP A 122 3.81 -13.66 -5.23
C ASP A 122 3.00 -12.37 -5.23
N SER A 123 1.68 -12.51 -5.33
CA SER A 123 0.74 -11.40 -5.30
C SER A 123 -0.34 -11.66 -4.28
N TYR A 124 -0.65 -10.63 -3.49
CA TYR A 124 -1.64 -10.67 -2.43
C TYR A 124 -2.58 -9.48 -2.60
N VAL A 125 -3.88 -9.72 -2.67
CA VAL A 125 -4.87 -8.65 -2.83
C VAL A 125 -5.52 -8.30 -1.50
N LYS A 126 -5.60 -7.00 -1.21
CA LYS A 126 -6.18 -6.46 0.02
C LYS A 126 -7.69 -6.69 0.03
N GLU A 127 -8.18 -7.18 1.16
CA GLU A 127 -9.61 -7.30 1.44
C GLU A 127 -10.33 -5.96 1.19
N GLY A 128 -11.50 -6.03 0.56
CA GLY A 128 -12.31 -4.84 0.28
C GLY A 128 -11.79 -3.93 -0.85
N SER A 129 -10.64 -4.21 -1.46
CA SER A 129 -10.19 -3.51 -2.67
C SER A 129 -11.09 -3.82 -3.88
N GLU A 130 -11.08 -2.93 -4.88
CA GLU A 130 -11.87 -3.14 -6.10
C GLU A 130 -11.45 -4.40 -6.88
N ILE A 131 -10.17 -4.77 -6.84
CA ILE A 131 -9.67 -6.01 -7.45
C ILE A 131 -10.21 -7.21 -6.67
N TYR A 132 -10.12 -7.21 -5.34
CA TYR A 132 -10.65 -8.28 -4.50
C TYR A 132 -12.15 -8.51 -4.74
N LYS A 133 -12.95 -7.43 -4.84
CA LYS A 133 -14.39 -7.53 -5.10
C LYS A 133 -14.71 -8.20 -6.44
N LYS A 134 -13.90 -7.96 -7.47
CA LYS A 134 -14.13 -8.43 -8.85
C LYS A 134 -13.50 -9.79 -9.18
N ALA A 135 -12.56 -10.26 -8.36
CA ALA A 135 -11.88 -11.53 -8.58
C ALA A 135 -12.78 -12.75 -8.31
N LYS A 136 -12.54 -13.84 -9.05
CA LYS A 136 -13.08 -15.18 -8.74
C LYS A 136 -12.53 -15.59 -7.38
N LYS A 137 -13.38 -16.14 -6.51
CA LYS A 137 -13.01 -16.58 -5.16
C LYS A 137 -13.12 -18.09 -5.10
N MET A 138 -12.13 -18.74 -4.52
CA MET A 138 -12.12 -20.18 -4.31
C MET A 138 -11.18 -20.58 -3.17
N SER A 139 -11.30 -21.82 -2.71
CA SER A 139 -10.33 -22.43 -1.80
C SER A 139 -9.05 -22.83 -2.56
N GLU A 140 -7.96 -23.02 -1.82
CA GLU A 140 -6.72 -23.58 -2.37
C GLU A 140 -6.96 -24.94 -3.02
N TRP A 141 -7.75 -25.79 -2.35
CA TRP A 141 -8.13 -27.10 -2.87
C TRP A 141 -8.86 -27.02 -4.21
N ASP A 142 -9.85 -26.14 -4.33
CA ASP A 142 -10.58 -25.98 -5.59
C ASP A 142 -9.68 -25.44 -6.70
N TYR A 143 -8.74 -24.54 -6.37
CA TYR A 143 -7.79 -24.00 -7.35
C TYR A 143 -6.81 -25.05 -7.88
N GLU A 144 -6.31 -25.92 -7.02
CA GLU A 144 -5.38 -27.00 -7.40
C GLU A 144 -6.05 -28.14 -8.17
N ASN A 145 -7.38 -28.24 -8.12
CA ASN A 145 -8.17 -29.32 -8.72
C ASN A 145 -9.12 -28.85 -9.85
N ASP A 146 -9.05 -27.58 -10.30
CA ASP A 146 -9.75 -27.00 -11.47
C ASP A 146 -8.95 -27.24 -12.76
#